data_AF-A0A382SI30-F1
#
_entry.id   AF-A0A382SI30-F1
#
_cell.length_a   1.000
_cell.length_b   1.000
_cell.length_c   1.000
_cell.angle_alpha   90.00
_cell.angle_beta   90.00
_cell.angle_gamma   90.00
#
_symmetry.space_group_name_H-M   'P 1'
#
loop_
_entity.id
_entity.type
_entity.pdbx_description
1 polymer ?
#
loop_
_entity_poly.entity_id
_entity_poly.type
_entity_poly.pdbx_seq_one_letter_code
_entity_poly.pdbx_strand_id
1 'polypeptide(L)'
;DRALFNVAAERFRRHLEVAWDDVYGGLFRAVKGHGAYTVDKVLWLQEEALVGCLILSEHAGLDWAGEWFARVFDYVEEHFSLQQYGYPLYLYSGDRKVSYVEHVGRKEHYHHPRSVMRNLLALERMIEREGVVSGFWGGGGSG
;
A
#
# COMPACT_ATOMS: atom_id res chain seq x y z
N ASP A 1 17.06 11.65 -9.89
CA ASP A 1 16.55 13.02 -9.72
C ASP A 1 15.87 13.13 -8.36
N ARG A 2 16.45 13.89 -7.41
CA ARG A 2 15.93 14.01 -6.04
C ARG A 2 14.68 14.90 -5.97
N ALA A 3 14.60 15.93 -6.80
CA ALA A 3 13.46 16.83 -6.84
C ALA A 3 12.21 16.09 -7.32
N LEU A 4 12.35 15.28 -8.38
CA LEU A 4 11.26 14.45 -8.88
C LEU A 4 10.78 13.43 -7.83
N PHE A 5 11.71 12.82 -7.09
CA PHE A 5 11.35 11.89 -6.01
C PHE A 5 10.55 12.57 -4.90
N ASN A 6 10.98 13.76 -4.46
CA ASN A 6 10.26 14.51 -3.43
C ASN A 6 8.83 14.86 -3.88
N VAL A 7 8.67 15.28 -5.15
CA VAL A 7 7.33 15.52 -5.73
C VAL A 7 6.50 14.25 -5.78
N ALA A 8 7.10 13.11 -6.12
CA ALA A 8 6.40 11.82 -6.12
C ALA A 8 5.97 11.42 -4.71
N ALA A 9 6.84 11.57 -3.71
CA ALA A 9 6.54 11.27 -2.31
C ALA A 9 5.41 12.15 -1.76
N GLU A 10 5.45 13.46 -2.03
CA GLU A 10 4.39 14.40 -1.64
C GLU A 10 3.04 14.02 -2.26
N ARG A 11 3.01 13.77 -3.57
CA ARG A 11 1.77 13.40 -4.28
C ARG A 11 1.25 12.05 -3.82
N PHE A 12 2.13 11.10 -3.56
CA PHE A 12 1.78 9.79 -3.04
C PHE A 12 1.17 9.90 -1.64
N ARG A 13 1.78 10.66 -0.73
CA ARG A 13 1.20 10.94 0.59
C ARG A 13 -0.19 11.56 0.47
N ARG A 14 -0.32 12.59 -0.37
CA ARG A 14 -1.61 13.25 -0.60
C ARG A 14 -2.66 12.28 -1.16
N HIS A 15 -2.25 11.36 -2.03
CA HIS A 15 -3.13 10.32 -2.55
C HIS A 15 -3.66 9.41 -1.42
N LEU A 16 -2.79 8.93 -0.53
CA LEU A 16 -3.20 8.13 0.62
C LEU A 16 -4.21 8.87 1.51
N GLU A 17 -3.90 10.12 1.86
CA GLU A 17 -4.76 10.95 2.71
C GLU A 17 -6.13 11.24 2.07
N VAL A 18 -6.19 11.48 0.76
CA VAL A 18 -7.45 11.79 0.06
C VAL A 18 -8.30 10.54 -0.17
N ALA A 19 -7.65 9.42 -0.47
CA ALA A 19 -8.34 8.18 -0.83
C ALA A 19 -8.75 7.36 0.40
N TRP A 20 -8.12 7.57 1.55
CA TRP A 20 -8.47 6.85 2.77
C TRP A 20 -9.91 7.13 3.20
N ASP A 21 -10.63 6.06 3.54
CA ASP A 21 -11.98 6.15 4.09
C ASP A 21 -11.92 6.20 5.62
N ASP A 22 -12.08 7.39 6.18
CA ASP A 22 -12.06 7.59 7.64
C ASP A 22 -13.21 6.90 8.39
N VAL A 23 -14.20 6.34 7.68
CA VAL A 23 -15.36 5.66 8.29
C VAL A 23 -15.15 4.15 8.37
N TYR A 24 -14.64 3.53 7.30
CA TYR A 24 -14.52 2.06 7.19
C TYR A 24 -13.10 1.57 6.91
N GLY A 25 -12.11 2.46 6.90
CA GLY A 25 -10.75 2.14 6.52
C GLY A 25 -10.59 1.83 5.03
N GLY A 26 -9.35 1.77 4.57
CA GLY A 26 -9.00 1.41 3.20
C GLY A 26 -9.14 2.53 2.18
N LEU A 27 -8.33 2.44 1.14
CA LEU A 27 -8.35 3.40 0.03
C LEU A 27 -9.56 3.18 -0.89
N PHE A 28 -10.33 4.23 -1.15
CA PHE A 28 -11.35 4.27 -2.20
C PHE A 28 -10.73 4.04 -3.58
N ARG A 29 -11.42 3.30 -4.45
CA ARG A 29 -10.92 3.00 -5.81
C ARG A 29 -10.54 4.25 -6.60
N ALA A 30 -11.32 5.32 -6.51
CA ALA A 30 -11.05 6.54 -7.26
C ALA A 30 -11.75 7.77 -6.66
N VAL A 31 -11.14 8.93 -6.88
CA VAL A 31 -11.80 10.24 -6.80
C VAL A 31 -12.01 10.75 -8.22
N LYS A 32 -13.27 11.02 -8.57
CA LYS A 32 -13.66 11.60 -9.86
C LYS A 32 -13.54 13.12 -9.80
N GLY A 33 -13.61 13.78 -10.97
CA GLY A 33 -13.73 15.24 -11.04
C GLY A 33 -14.85 15.74 -10.12
N HIS A 34 -14.63 16.90 -9.49
CA HIS A 34 -15.53 17.51 -8.52
C HIS A 34 -15.70 16.77 -7.18
N GLY A 35 -14.78 15.86 -6.83
CA GLY A 35 -14.71 15.26 -5.48
C GLY A 35 -15.68 14.11 -5.23
N ALA A 36 -16.31 13.56 -6.28
CA ALA A 36 -17.14 12.36 -6.14
C ALA A 36 -16.28 11.09 -6.03
N TYR A 37 -16.55 10.25 -5.03
CA TYR A 37 -15.77 9.03 -4.79
C TYR A 37 -16.41 7.79 -5.44
N THR A 38 -15.58 6.93 -6.03
CA THR A 38 -15.93 5.53 -6.27
C THR A 38 -15.55 4.77 -5.01
N VAL A 39 -16.55 4.49 -4.17
CA VAL A 39 -16.34 4.13 -2.76
C VAL A 39 -16.02 2.65 -2.52
N ASP A 40 -16.08 1.83 -3.56
CA ASP A 40 -15.68 0.44 -3.45
C ASP A 40 -14.16 0.30 -3.29
N LYS A 41 -13.74 -0.88 -2.83
CA LYS A 41 -12.35 -1.15 -2.48
C LYS A 41 -11.82 -2.23 -3.40
N VAL A 42 -10.61 -2.02 -3.90
CA VAL A 42 -9.90 -2.97 -4.76
C VAL A 42 -8.56 -3.29 -4.14
N LEU A 43 -8.24 -4.58 -4.06
CA LEU A 43 -7.05 -5.03 -3.36
C LEU A 43 -5.78 -4.48 -4.01
N TRP A 44 -5.72 -4.49 -5.34
CA TRP A 44 -4.56 -3.99 -6.09
C TRP A 44 -4.18 -2.56 -5.70
N LEU A 45 -5.15 -1.69 -5.38
CA LEU A 45 -4.86 -0.31 -4.99
C LEU A 45 -4.21 -0.25 -3.60
N GLN A 46 -4.69 -1.06 -2.65
CA GLN A 46 -4.07 -1.17 -1.33
C GLN A 46 -2.64 -1.71 -1.46
N GLU A 47 -2.44 -2.69 -2.33
CA GLU A 47 -1.14 -3.31 -2.58
C GLU A 47 -0.12 -2.36 -3.21
N GLU A 48 -0.53 -1.55 -4.20
CA GLU A 48 0.34 -0.50 -4.73
C GLU A 48 0.68 0.55 -3.66
N ALA A 49 -0.23 0.81 -2.71
CA ALA A 49 0.06 1.68 -1.57
C ALA A 49 1.10 1.05 -0.62
N LEU A 50 1.01 -0.24 -0.32
CA LEU A 50 2.02 -0.95 0.47
C LEU A 50 3.40 -0.89 -0.18
N VAL A 51 3.47 -1.21 -1.48
CA VAL A 51 4.72 -1.15 -2.25
C VAL A 51 5.29 0.27 -2.28
N GLY A 52 4.45 1.28 -2.54
CA GLY A 52 4.87 2.68 -2.53
C GLY A 52 5.42 3.13 -1.18
N CYS A 53 4.76 2.74 -0.08
CA CYS A 53 5.23 3.06 1.27
C CYS A 53 6.62 2.48 1.54
N LEU A 54 6.87 1.20 1.24
CA LEU A 54 8.19 0.61 1.47
C LEU A 54 9.28 1.17 0.55
N ILE A 55 8.97 1.56 -0.69
CA ILE A 55 9.92 2.29 -1.54
C ILE A 55 10.35 3.60 -0.85
N LEU A 56 9.41 4.34 -0.28
CA LEU A 56 9.71 5.61 0.39
C LEU A 56 10.47 5.41 1.71
N SER A 57 10.08 4.42 2.51
CA SER A 57 10.80 4.04 3.73
C SER A 57 12.23 3.60 3.41
N GLU A 58 12.40 2.74 2.40
CA GLU A 58 13.71 2.21 2.00
C GLU A 58 14.69 3.28 1.52
N HIS A 59 14.21 4.22 0.70
CA HIS A 59 15.09 5.17 0.01
C HIS A 59 15.18 6.55 0.67
N ALA A 60 14.24 6.89 1.54
CA ALA A 60 14.17 8.22 2.15
C ALA A 60 13.86 8.20 3.66
N GLY A 61 13.61 7.04 4.28
CA GLY A 61 13.43 6.94 5.73
C GLY A 61 12.26 7.78 6.25
N LEU A 62 11.20 7.92 5.45
CA LEU A 62 10.08 8.77 5.81
C LEU A 62 9.16 8.05 6.80
N ASP A 63 9.16 8.50 8.06
CA ASP A 63 8.37 7.86 9.14
C ASP A 63 6.89 7.69 8.78
N TRP A 64 6.28 8.72 8.19
CA TRP A 64 4.88 8.68 7.76
C TRP A 64 4.61 7.56 6.75
N ALA A 65 5.60 7.15 5.94
CA ALA A 65 5.43 6.04 5.00
C ALA A 65 5.34 4.70 5.74
N GLY A 66 6.12 4.51 6.81
CA GLY A 66 6.00 3.36 7.70
C GLY A 66 4.65 3.30 8.42
N GLU A 67 4.17 4.43 8.93
CA GLU A 67 2.85 4.54 9.56
C GLU A 67 1.71 4.19 8.60
N TRP A 68 1.78 4.69 7.35
CA TRP A 68 0.82 4.35 6.31
C TRP A 68 0.92 2.90 5.87
N PHE A 69 2.13 2.33 5.78
CA PHE A 69 2.29 0.91 5.49
C PHE A 69 1.56 0.07 6.54
N ALA A 70 1.82 0.30 7.83
CA ALA A 70 1.17 -0.45 8.91
C ALA A 70 -0.36 -0.32 8.83
N ARG A 71 -0.86 0.90 8.68
CA ARG A 71 -2.31 1.17 8.57
C ARG A 71 -2.97 0.42 7.40
N VAL A 72 -2.35 0.43 6.22
CA VAL A 72 -2.91 -0.23 5.03
C VAL A 72 -2.75 -1.74 5.14
N PHE A 73 -1.64 -2.23 5.71
CA PHE A 73 -1.38 -3.64 5.90
C PHE A 73 -2.41 -4.27 6.83
N ASP A 74 -2.61 -3.67 8.01
CA ASP A 74 -3.62 -4.12 8.97
C ASP A 74 -5.01 -4.19 8.33
N TYR A 75 -5.37 -3.18 7.53
CA TYR A 75 -6.64 -3.17 6.81
C TYR A 75 -6.75 -4.29 5.75
N VAL A 76 -5.68 -4.56 4.99
CA VAL A 76 -5.66 -5.65 3.99
C VAL A 76 -5.82 -7.00 4.68
N GLU A 77 -5.08 -7.24 5.76
CA GLU A 77 -5.16 -8.50 6.50
C GLU A 77 -6.53 -8.70 7.16
N GLU A 78 -7.12 -7.64 7.73
CA GLU A 78 -8.44 -7.72 8.38
C GLU A 78 -9.58 -7.96 7.38
N HIS A 79 -9.57 -7.25 6.24
CA HIS A 79 -10.73 -7.19 5.35
C HIS A 79 -10.60 -7.98 4.05
N PHE A 80 -9.40 -8.13 3.50
CA PHE A 80 -9.19 -8.80 2.22
C PHE A 80 -8.73 -10.24 2.37
N SER A 81 -8.00 -10.59 3.44
CA SER A 81 -7.56 -11.97 3.68
C SER A 81 -8.75 -12.90 3.88
N LEU A 82 -8.80 -13.98 3.11
CA LEU A 82 -9.82 -15.03 3.29
C LEU A 82 -9.39 -16.12 4.27
N GLN A 83 -8.25 -15.94 4.96
CA GLN A 83 -7.75 -16.91 5.93
C GLN A 83 -8.77 -17.16 7.05
N GLN A 84 -9.48 -16.11 7.50
CA GLN A 84 -10.55 -16.20 8.50
C GLN A 84 -11.74 -17.06 8.05
N TYR A 85 -11.90 -17.27 6.74
CA TYR A 85 -12.92 -18.13 6.14
C TYR A 85 -12.37 -19.48 5.67
N GLY A 86 -11.11 -19.81 6.01
CA GLY A 86 -10.47 -21.08 5.66
C GLY A 86 -9.90 -21.16 4.24
N TYR A 87 -9.74 -20.03 3.54
CA TYR A 87 -9.14 -20.00 2.21
C TYR A 87 -7.76 -19.31 2.22
N PRO A 88 -6.80 -19.76 1.39
CA PRO A 88 -5.45 -19.19 1.36
C PRO A 88 -5.30 -17.94 0.48
N LEU A 89 -6.41 -17.41 -0.05
CA LEU A 89 -6.42 -16.31 -1.02
C LEU A 89 -6.95 -15.01 -0.40
N TYR A 90 -6.92 -13.94 -1.19
CA TYR A 90 -7.51 -12.66 -0.84
C TYR A 90 -8.66 -12.33 -1.78
N LEU A 91 -9.61 -11.52 -1.31
CA LEU A 91 -10.63 -10.93 -2.16
C LEU A 91 -9.98 -10.01 -3.20
N TYR A 92 -10.45 -10.03 -4.44
CA TYR A 92 -9.97 -9.09 -5.46
C TYR A 92 -10.46 -7.65 -5.20
N SER A 93 -11.71 -7.54 -4.74
CA SER A 93 -12.43 -6.30 -4.53
C SER A 93 -13.65 -6.56 -3.67
N GLY A 94 -14.20 -5.51 -3.08
CA GLY A 94 -15.47 -5.58 -2.38
C GLY A 94 -16.24 -4.25 -2.46
N ASP A 95 -17.40 -4.22 -1.85
CA ASP A 95 -18.13 -2.97 -1.60
C ASP A 95 -17.32 -2.02 -0.69
N ARG A 96 -17.93 -0.93 -0.21
CA ARG A 96 -17.23 0.03 0.67
C ARG A 96 -16.69 -0.61 1.95
N LYS A 97 -17.29 -1.71 2.42
CA LYS A 97 -16.93 -2.41 3.67
C LYS A 97 -16.11 -3.68 3.42
N VAL A 98 -15.88 -4.04 2.15
CA VAL A 98 -15.26 -5.31 1.75
C VAL A 98 -16.06 -6.50 2.28
N SER A 99 -17.39 -6.47 2.11
CA SER A 99 -18.24 -7.59 2.53
C SER A 99 -17.79 -8.91 1.87
N TYR A 100 -17.69 -9.98 2.66
CA TYR A 100 -17.31 -11.30 2.18
C TYR A 100 -18.33 -11.86 1.19
N VAL A 101 -17.84 -12.47 0.11
CA VAL A 101 -18.63 -13.20 -0.88
C VAL A 101 -17.91 -14.51 -1.19
N GLU A 102 -18.60 -15.63 -0.96
CA GLU A 102 -18.01 -16.97 -1.13
C GLU A 102 -17.67 -17.30 -2.60
N HIS A 103 -18.50 -16.83 -3.53
CA HIS A 103 -18.32 -17.09 -4.96
C HIS A 103 -18.10 -15.79 -5.73
N VAL A 104 -16.91 -15.67 -6.34
CA VAL A 104 -16.50 -14.49 -7.10
C VAL A 104 -16.18 -14.86 -8.55
N GLY A 105 -16.47 -13.93 -9.47
CA GLY A 105 -16.17 -14.11 -10.90
C GLY A 105 -14.70 -13.90 -11.28
N ARG A 106 -13.87 -13.40 -10.36
CA ARG A 106 -12.44 -13.15 -10.59
C ARG A 106 -11.64 -13.49 -9.33
N LYS A 107 -10.58 -14.28 -9.54
CA LYS A 107 -9.48 -14.47 -8.60
C LYS A 107 -8.25 -13.80 -9.19
N GLU A 108 -7.71 -12.82 -8.47
CA GLU A 108 -6.52 -12.08 -8.86
C GLU A 108 -5.28 -12.98 -8.65
N HIS A 109 -4.28 -12.87 -9.52
CA HIS A 109 -3.05 -13.68 -9.44
C HIS A 109 -1.78 -12.92 -9.85
N TYR A 110 -1.85 -11.60 -10.00
CA TYR A 110 -0.73 -10.76 -10.43
C TYR A 110 -0.34 -9.78 -9.34
N HIS A 111 -1.23 -8.86 -8.96
CA HIS A 111 -0.93 -7.80 -8.00
C HIS A 111 -0.57 -8.35 -6.63
N HIS A 112 -1.31 -9.34 -6.12
CA HIS A 112 -1.06 -9.84 -4.77
C HIS A 112 0.31 -10.53 -4.63
N PRO A 113 0.65 -11.55 -5.45
CA PRO A 113 1.99 -12.14 -5.38
C PRO A 113 3.11 -11.14 -5.64
N ARG A 114 2.90 -10.18 -6.56
CA ARG A 114 3.88 -9.13 -6.87
C ARG A 114 4.10 -8.20 -5.68
N SER A 115 3.03 -7.82 -4.98
CA SER A 115 3.06 -6.96 -3.79
C SER A 115 3.84 -7.64 -2.67
N VAL A 116 3.49 -8.88 -2.34
CA VAL A 116 4.18 -9.67 -1.32
C VAL A 116 5.67 -9.77 -1.64
N MET A 117 6.03 -10.15 -2.87
CA MET A 117 7.43 -10.28 -3.28
C MET A 117 8.19 -8.94 -3.20
N ARG A 118 7.60 -7.84 -3.68
CA ARG A 118 8.25 -6.52 -3.64
C ARG A 118 8.47 -6.04 -2.22
N ASN A 119 7.49 -6.23 -1.35
CA ASN A 119 7.56 -5.83 0.05
C ASN A 119 8.58 -6.67 0.81
N LEU A 120 8.58 -8.00 0.61
CA LEU A 120 9.57 -8.90 1.20
C LEU A 120 11.00 -8.50 0.83
N LEU A 121 11.28 -8.32 -0.47
CA LEU A 121 12.61 -7.94 -0.93
C LEU A 121 13.04 -6.55 -0.40
N ALA A 122 12.11 -5.61 -0.25
CA ALA A 122 12.41 -4.30 0.34
C ALA A 122 12.74 -4.42 1.84
N LEU A 123 11.96 -5.19 2.58
CA LEU A 123 12.20 -5.45 4.00
C LEU A 123 13.52 -6.18 4.24
N GLU A 124 13.84 -7.21 3.46
CA GLU A 124 15.12 -7.91 3.52
C GLU A 124 16.29 -6.94 3.34
N ARG A 125 16.24 -6.11 2.29
CA ARG A 125 17.26 -5.08 2.03
C ARG A 125 17.35 -4.05 3.16
N MET A 126 16.24 -3.65 3.76
CA MET A 126 16.22 -2.72 4.90
C MET A 126 16.82 -3.37 6.15
N ILE A 127 16.52 -4.64 6.42
CA ILE A 127 17.06 -5.42 7.55
C ILE A 127 18.56 -5.63 7.39
N GLU A 128 19.03 -6.00 6.19
CA GLU A 128 20.47 -6.13 5.87
C GLU A 128 21.25 -4.84 6.12
N ARG A 129 20.57 -3.68 6.04
CA ARG A 129 21.15 -2.36 6.32
C ARG A 129 20.84 -1.85 7.73
N GLU A 130 20.31 -2.68 8.63
CA GLU A 130 19.93 -2.28 9.99
C GLU A 130 18.99 -1.05 10.02
N GLY A 131 18.10 -0.94 9.03
CA GLY A 131 17.17 0.18 8.88
C GLY A 131 17.76 1.43 8.22
N VAL A 132 19.05 1.44 7.87
CA VAL A 132 19.67 2.57 7.15
C VAL A 132 19.13 2.65 5.71
N VAL A 133 18.78 3.87 5.28
CA VAL A 133 18.29 4.15 3.92
C VAL A 133 19.29 3.71 2.85
N SER A 134 18.79 3.33 1.68
CA SER A 134 19.57 2.60 0.66
C SER A 134 20.75 3.34 0.01
N GLY A 135 21.06 4.57 0.43
CA GLY A 135 22.11 5.39 -0.19
C GLY A 135 21.88 5.74 -1.67
N PHE A 136 20.65 5.57 -2.18
CA PHE A 136 20.30 5.76 -3.61
C PHE A 136 20.66 7.15 -4.17
N TRP A 137 20.80 8.13 -3.28
CA TRP A 137 21.14 9.52 -3.62
C TRP A 137 22.65 9.79 -3.74
N GLY A 138 23.51 8.78 -3.54
CA GLY A 138 24.95 8.95 -3.44
C GLY A 138 25.36 9.39 -2.04
N GLY A 139 26.42 8.78 -1.51
CA GLY A 139 26.93 9.01 -0.16
C GLY A 139 27.22 10.49 0.11
N GLY A 140 26.52 11.03 1.10
CA GLY A 140 26.74 12.33 1.70
C GLY A 140 26.04 12.32 3.04
N GLY A 141 26.58 11.55 3.99
CA GLY A 141 26.16 11.68 5.38
C GLY A 141 26.41 13.11 5.84
N SER A 142 25.40 13.72 6.44
CA SER A 142 25.49 14.57 7.64
C SER A 142 24.16 15.30 7.84
N GLY A 143 23.57 15.14 9.03
CA GLY A 143 22.41 15.87 9.50
C GLY A 143 21.36 14.95 10.09
#